data_AF-A0A961T770-F1
#
_entry.id   AF-A0A961T770-F1
#
_cell.length_a   1.000
_cell.length_b   1.000
_cell.length_c   1.000
_cell.angle_alpha   90.00
_cell.angle_beta   90.00
_cell.angle_gamma   90.00
#
_symmetry.space_group_name_H-M   'P 1'
#
loop_
_entity.id
_entity.type
_entity.pdbx_description
1 polymer ?
#
loop_
_entity_poly.entity_id
_entity_poly.type
_entity_poly.pdbx_seq_one_letter_code
_entity_poly.pdbx_strand_id
1 'polypeptide(L)'
;MTITGGCQCGAQRYRAEALGRASICHCRMCQKAFGSFFGPLVTAKGLVWTRGEPARYASSNLVKRGFCHDCGTPMTFEYPKGVDVSIGSLDDPELAAPVLEVGQEGKLSYFGKLPELPGLPDGERAAHAAYLASIVSHQHPDRDTDTWPPVS
;
A
#
# COMPACT_ATOMS: atom_id res chain seq x y z
N MET A 1 -17.24 7.67 -9.57
CA MET A 1 -15.78 7.90 -9.67
C MET A 1 -15.12 6.54 -9.72
N THR A 2 -14.17 6.33 -10.64
CA THR A 2 -13.46 5.04 -10.74
C THR A 2 -12.37 5.03 -9.68
N ILE A 3 -12.37 4.05 -8.78
CA ILE A 3 -11.28 3.85 -7.83
C ILE A 3 -10.18 3.09 -8.56
N THR A 4 -8.97 3.64 -8.59
CA THR A 4 -7.82 3.05 -9.28
C THR A 4 -6.63 2.95 -8.35
N GLY A 5 -5.69 2.10 -8.74
CA GLY A 5 -4.46 1.90 -8.00
C GLY A 5 -3.47 1.04 -8.76
N GLY A 6 -2.29 0.85 -8.17
CA GLY A 6 -1.22 0.11 -8.78
C GLY A 6 -0.03 -0.11 -7.84
N CYS A 7 0.96 -0.83 -8.36
CA CYS A 7 2.23 -0.98 -7.67
C CYS A 7 3.15 0.23 -7.91
N GLN A 8 4.20 0.35 -7.09
CA GLN A 8 5.15 1.46 -7.17
C GLN A 8 5.82 1.60 -8.55
N CYS A 9 6.07 0.49 -9.24
CA CYS A 9 6.70 0.50 -10.56
C CYS A 9 5.71 0.52 -11.72
N GLY A 10 4.39 0.58 -11.49
CA GLY A 10 3.37 0.67 -12.56
C GLY A 10 3.19 -0.57 -13.43
N ALA A 11 3.92 -1.66 -13.18
CA ALA A 11 3.77 -2.94 -13.88
C ALA A 11 2.43 -3.63 -13.58
N GLN A 12 1.80 -3.27 -12.45
CA GLN A 12 0.47 -3.73 -12.06
C GLN A 12 -0.44 -2.55 -11.80
N ARG A 13 -1.61 -2.56 -12.42
CA ARG A 13 -2.66 -1.54 -12.28
C ARG A 13 -4.01 -2.21 -12.14
N TYR A 14 -4.91 -1.60 -11.38
CA TYR A 14 -6.25 -2.11 -11.16
C TYR A 14 -7.28 -0.99 -11.05
N ARG A 15 -8.55 -1.39 -11.16
CA ARG A 15 -9.71 -0.59 -10.80
C ARG A 15 -10.62 -1.37 -9.85
N ALA A 16 -11.36 -0.65 -9.03
CA ALA A 16 -12.43 -1.18 -8.18
C ALA A 16 -13.71 -0.36 -8.37
N GLU A 17 -14.85 -1.01 -8.19
CA GLU A 17 -16.17 -0.38 -8.27
C GLU A 17 -16.51 0.36 -6.98
N ALA A 18 -16.13 -0.20 -5.83
CA ALA A 18 -16.36 0.39 -4.52
C ALA A 18 -15.35 -0.10 -3.48
N LEU A 19 -15.11 0.75 -2.49
CA LEU A 19 -14.37 0.40 -1.28
C LEU A 19 -15.32 0.03 -0.14
N GLY A 20 -14.88 -0.91 0.69
CA GLY A 20 -15.57 -1.32 1.90
C GLY A 20 -14.88 -0.80 3.15
N ARG A 21 -14.78 -1.65 4.18
CA ARG A 21 -14.19 -1.28 5.46
C ARG A 21 -12.66 -1.20 5.35
N ALA A 22 -12.10 -0.04 5.62
CA ALA A 22 -10.67 0.17 5.79
C ALA A 22 -10.23 -0.16 7.21
N SER A 23 -9.07 -0.82 7.34
CA SER A 23 -8.51 -1.22 8.63
C SER A 23 -7.00 -1.22 8.63
N ILE A 24 -6.44 -1.18 9.84
CA ILE A 24 -5.02 -1.44 10.09
C ILE A 24 -4.91 -2.78 10.82
N CYS A 25 -4.10 -3.70 10.30
CA CYS A 25 -3.82 -4.98 10.94
C CYS A 25 -2.39 -5.03 11.51
N HIS A 26 -2.28 -5.27 12.81
CA HIS A 26 -1.00 -5.27 13.54
C HIS A 26 -0.36 -6.65 13.68
N CYS A 27 -1.02 -7.71 13.22
CA CYS A 27 -0.51 -9.06 13.41
C CYS A 27 0.86 -9.26 12.75
N ARG A 28 1.66 -10.19 13.27
CA ARG A 28 3.03 -10.42 12.78
C ARG A 28 3.11 -10.76 11.29
N MET A 29 2.08 -11.41 10.74
CA MET A 29 2.02 -11.71 9.30
C MET A 29 1.81 -10.46 8.46
N CYS A 30 1.00 -9.50 8.91
CA CYS A 30 0.81 -8.22 8.22
C CYS A 30 2.06 -7.35 8.33
N GLN A 31 2.73 -7.31 9.48
CA GLN A 31 4.03 -6.64 9.60
C GLN A 31 5.04 -7.17 8.58
N LYS A 32 5.16 -8.51 8.45
CA LYS A 32 6.07 -9.13 7.49
C LYS A 32 5.67 -8.91 6.04
N ALA A 33 4.37 -9.02 5.73
CA ALA A 33 3.87 -8.86 4.37
C ALA A 33 4.06 -7.44 3.84
N PHE A 34 3.95 -6.43 4.71
CA PHE A 34 4.13 -5.03 4.34
C PHE A 34 5.53 -4.50 4.60
N GLY A 35 6.39 -5.26 5.29
CA GLY A 35 7.67 -4.76 5.77
C GLY A 35 7.54 -3.53 6.69
N SER A 36 6.41 -3.39 7.39
CA SER A 36 6.01 -2.19 8.13
C SER A 36 5.52 -2.53 9.54
N PHE A 37 5.21 -1.50 10.35
CA PHE A 37 4.63 -1.66 11.69
C PHE A 37 3.24 -2.30 11.66
N PHE A 38 2.53 -2.20 10.53
CA PHE A 38 1.20 -2.74 10.32
C PHE A 38 0.91 -2.95 8.82
N GLY A 39 -0.20 -3.63 8.51
CA GLY A 39 -0.73 -3.74 7.15
C GLY A 39 -2.03 -2.93 6.98
N PRO A 40 -2.01 -1.79 6.26
CA PRO A 40 -3.22 -1.02 5.96
C PRO A 40 -3.98 -1.63 4.77
N LEU A 41 -5.22 -2.03 5.01
CA LEU A 41 -6.03 -2.82 4.07
C LEU A 41 -7.44 -2.25 3.96
N VAL A 42 -8.01 -2.27 2.75
CA VAL A 42 -9.41 -1.91 2.49
C VAL A 42 -10.06 -2.92 1.55
N THR A 43 -11.27 -3.35 1.88
CA THR A 43 -12.03 -4.26 1.01
C THR A 43 -12.30 -3.61 -0.34
N ALA A 44 -11.95 -4.31 -1.42
CA ALA A 44 -12.23 -3.89 -2.79
C ALA A 44 -13.38 -4.73 -3.38
N LYS A 45 -14.40 -4.06 -3.91
CA LYS A 45 -15.51 -4.69 -4.64
C LYS A 45 -15.36 -4.43 -6.13
N GLY A 46 -15.64 -5.44 -6.94
CA GLY A 46 -15.47 -5.36 -8.40
C GLY A 46 -14.01 -5.09 -8.80
N LEU A 47 -13.05 -5.69 -8.10
CA LEU A 47 -11.62 -5.53 -8.38
C LEU A 47 -11.29 -6.16 -9.74
N VAL A 48 -10.73 -5.36 -10.65
CA VAL A 48 -10.29 -5.79 -11.97
C VAL A 48 -8.89 -5.28 -12.22
N TRP A 49 -7.97 -6.19 -12.55
CA TRP A 49 -6.63 -5.85 -13.01
C TRP A 49 -6.69 -5.29 -14.43
N THR A 50 -6.17 -4.09 -14.63
CA THR A 50 -6.12 -3.40 -15.93
C THR A 50 -4.75 -3.53 -16.60
N ARG A 51 -3.73 -3.85 -15.82
CA ARG A 51 -2.38 -4.17 -16.29
C ARG A 51 -1.71 -5.14 -15.32
N GLY A 52 -1.11 -6.19 -15.85
CA GLY A 52 -0.39 -7.19 -15.05
C GLY A 52 -1.27 -7.89 -14.01
N GLU A 53 -0.72 -8.88 -13.33
CA GLU A 53 -1.38 -9.52 -12.18
C GLU A 53 -0.38 -9.73 -11.04
N PRO A 54 -0.85 -9.68 -9.77
CA PRO A 54 -0.01 -9.93 -8.62
C PRO A 54 0.50 -11.37 -8.58
N ALA A 55 1.78 -11.52 -8.23
CA ALA A 55 2.30 -12.77 -7.72
C ALA A 55 1.65 -13.06 -6.36
N ARG A 56 1.46 -14.34 -6.02
CA ARG A 56 0.70 -14.74 -4.83
C ARG A 56 1.51 -15.63 -3.91
N TYR A 57 1.54 -15.29 -2.63
CA TYR A 57 2.10 -16.13 -1.57
C TYR A 57 0.99 -16.64 -0.63
N ALA A 58 0.87 -17.96 -0.48
CA ALA A 58 -0.08 -18.58 0.43
C ALA A 58 0.40 -18.42 1.88
N SER A 59 0.07 -17.29 2.50
CA SER A 59 0.50 -16.98 3.86
C SER A 59 -0.18 -17.84 4.92
N SER A 60 -1.32 -18.46 4.60
CA SER A 60 -1.95 -19.52 5.39
C SER A 60 -2.78 -20.43 4.47
N ASN A 61 -3.42 -21.44 5.06
CA ASN A 61 -4.41 -22.28 4.38
C ASN A 61 -5.67 -21.52 3.92
N LEU A 62 -5.91 -20.30 4.43
CA LEU A 62 -7.09 -19.49 4.09
C LEU A 62 -6.76 -18.21 3.33
N VAL A 63 -5.51 -17.74 3.40
CA VAL A 63 -5.14 -16.41 2.92
C VAL A 63 -3.98 -16.46 1.95
N LYS A 64 -4.18 -15.86 0.78
CA LYS A 64 -3.11 -15.54 -0.17
C LYS A 64 -2.81 -14.04 -0.10
N ARG A 65 -1.54 -13.68 -0.26
CA ARG A 65 -1.09 -12.29 -0.32
C ARG A 65 -0.55 -12.00 -1.70
N GLY A 66 -1.14 -11.04 -2.39
CA GLY A 66 -0.68 -10.57 -3.69
C GLY A 66 0.39 -9.50 -3.54
N PHE A 67 1.39 -9.54 -4.40
CA PHE A 67 2.44 -8.52 -4.46
C PHE A 67 2.93 -8.33 -5.90
N CYS A 68 3.51 -7.16 -6.18
CA CYS A 68 4.17 -6.93 -7.44
C CYS A 68 5.47 -7.74 -7.50
N HIS A 69 5.59 -8.63 -8.49
CA HIS A 69 6.81 -9.40 -8.69
C HIS A 69 8.03 -8.49 -8.93
N ASP A 70 7.83 -7.36 -9.62
CA ASP A 70 8.93 -6.53 -10.12
C ASP A 70 9.43 -5.52 -9.10
N CYS A 71 8.56 -4.98 -8.23
CA CYS A 71 8.95 -3.99 -7.21
C CYS A 71 8.59 -4.37 -5.77
N GLY A 72 7.97 -5.53 -5.54
CA GLY A 72 7.64 -6.02 -4.21
C GLY A 72 6.45 -5.32 -3.53
N THR A 73 5.81 -4.34 -4.16
CA THR A 73 4.66 -3.62 -3.55
C THR A 73 3.58 -4.62 -3.13
N PRO A 74 3.16 -4.64 -1.85
CA PRO A 74 2.05 -5.46 -1.40
C PRO A 74 0.77 -4.96 -2.07
N MET A 75 0.03 -5.86 -2.73
CA MET A 75 -1.14 -5.50 -3.52
C MET A 75 -2.44 -5.97 -2.87
N THR A 76 -2.53 -7.25 -2.51
CA THR A 76 -3.79 -7.84 -2.05
C THR A 76 -3.64 -8.71 -0.80
N PHE A 77 -4.70 -8.77 -0.02
CA PHE A 77 -4.99 -9.78 0.98
C PHE A 77 -6.27 -10.51 0.53
N GLU A 78 -6.11 -11.75 0.06
CA GLU A 78 -7.18 -12.57 -0.52
C GLU A 78 -7.64 -13.62 0.49
N TYR A 79 -8.93 -13.61 0.83
CA TYR A 79 -9.55 -14.50 1.80
C TYR A 79 -10.87 -15.07 1.25
N PRO A 80 -11.47 -16.12 1.86
CA PRO A 80 -12.60 -16.82 1.24
C PRO A 80 -13.84 -15.95 0.98
N LYS A 81 -13.95 -14.81 1.68
CA LYS A 81 -15.11 -13.91 1.59
C LYS A 81 -14.83 -12.65 0.76
N GLY A 82 -13.62 -12.47 0.23
CA GLY A 82 -13.30 -11.27 -0.54
C GLY A 82 -11.81 -10.99 -0.71
N VAL A 83 -11.54 -9.81 -1.22
CA VAL A 83 -10.19 -9.28 -1.42
C VAL A 83 -10.12 -7.90 -0.78
N ASP A 84 -9.08 -7.69 0.01
CA ASP A 84 -8.67 -6.36 0.43
C ASP A 84 -7.45 -5.95 -0.40
N VAL A 85 -7.37 -4.68 -0.78
CA VAL A 85 -6.18 -4.08 -1.38
C VAL A 85 -5.41 -3.32 -0.32
N SER A 86 -4.10 -3.21 -0.52
CA SER A 86 -3.27 -2.31 0.28
C SER A 86 -3.73 -0.87 0.08
N ILE A 87 -4.00 -0.13 1.15
CA ILE A 87 -4.48 1.26 1.04
C ILE A 87 -3.46 2.14 0.28
N GLY A 88 -2.17 1.97 0.57
CA GLY A 88 -1.10 2.69 -0.12
C GLY A 88 -0.85 2.29 -1.57
N SER A 89 -1.62 1.33 -2.12
CA SER A 89 -1.62 0.99 -3.55
C SER A 89 -2.73 1.71 -4.31
N LEU A 90 -3.62 2.45 -3.64
CA LEU A 90 -4.62 3.30 -4.28
C LEU A 90 -3.93 4.54 -4.84
N ASP A 91 -4.42 5.04 -5.98
CA ASP A 91 -3.98 6.34 -6.50
C ASP A 91 -4.44 7.50 -5.58
N ASP A 92 -5.56 7.32 -4.88
CA ASP A 92 -6.03 8.23 -3.83
C ASP A 92 -6.25 7.43 -2.52
N PRO A 93 -5.23 7.33 -1.65
CA PRO A 93 -5.32 6.58 -0.41
C PRO A 93 -6.25 7.21 0.64
N GLU A 94 -6.57 8.51 0.52
CA GLU A 94 -7.47 9.21 1.46
C GLU A 94 -8.92 8.68 1.36
N LEU A 95 -9.29 8.06 0.23
CA LEU A 95 -10.58 7.38 0.06
C LEU A 95 -10.78 6.20 1.00
N ALA A 96 -9.72 5.72 1.64
CA ALA A 96 -9.70 4.53 2.47
C ALA A 96 -9.13 4.79 3.88
N ALA A 97 -9.42 5.96 4.46
CA ALA A 97 -9.07 6.26 5.85
C ALA A 97 -9.50 5.11 6.79
N PRO A 98 -8.56 4.45 7.51
CA PRO A 98 -8.88 3.32 8.37
C PRO A 98 -9.85 3.69 9.50
N VAL A 99 -10.85 2.83 9.74
CA VAL A 99 -11.87 3.04 10.79
C VAL A 99 -11.79 2.04 11.93
N LEU A 100 -10.81 1.13 11.88
CA LEU A 100 -10.66 0.01 12.82
C LEU A 100 -9.21 -0.50 12.84
N GLU A 101 -8.74 -0.87 14.03
CA GLU A 101 -7.50 -1.61 14.22
C GLU A 101 -7.77 -3.06 14.64
N VAL A 102 -7.13 -4.02 13.98
CA VAL A 102 -7.24 -5.46 14.27
C VAL A 102 -5.87 -6.10 14.54
N GLY A 103 -5.86 -7.28 15.16
CA GLY A 103 -4.63 -7.99 15.52
C GLY A 103 -3.79 -7.21 16.54
N GLN A 104 -4.45 -6.48 17.44
CA GLN A 104 -3.82 -5.54 18.37
C GLN A 104 -2.82 -6.20 19.32
N GLU A 105 -2.90 -7.51 19.54
CA GLU A 105 -1.90 -8.29 20.25
C GLU A 105 -0.50 -8.21 19.62
N GLY A 106 -0.43 -7.93 18.31
CA GLY A 106 0.82 -7.68 17.59
C GLY A 106 1.24 -6.22 17.55
N LYS A 107 0.44 -5.28 18.07
CA LYS A 107 0.69 -3.84 17.99
C LYS A 107 1.99 -3.50 18.72
N LEU A 108 2.90 -2.84 18.01
CA LEU A 108 4.19 -2.47 18.57
C LEU A 108 3.99 -1.45 19.69
N SER A 109 4.69 -1.63 20.81
CA SER A 109 4.48 -0.83 22.04
C SER A 109 4.74 0.67 21.87
N TYR A 110 5.55 1.05 20.88
CA TYR A 110 5.86 2.44 20.56
C TYR A 110 4.90 3.06 19.52
N PHE A 111 3.97 2.29 18.94
CA PHE A 111 3.14 2.76 17.83
C PHE A 111 2.35 4.02 18.16
N GLY A 112 1.75 4.09 19.35
CA GLY A 112 0.99 5.26 19.80
C GLY A 112 1.82 6.51 20.06
N LYS A 113 3.15 6.38 20.14
CA LYS A 113 4.09 7.48 20.43
C LYS A 113 4.73 8.07 19.18
N LEU A 114 4.51 7.46 18.00
CA LEU A 114 5.09 7.94 16.75
C LEU A 114 4.78 9.42 16.44
N PRO A 115 3.55 9.94 16.70
CA PRO A 115 3.26 11.35 16.49
C PRO A 115 4.01 12.32 17.44
N GLU A 116 4.58 11.81 18.53
CA GLU A 116 5.33 12.61 19.51
C GLU A 116 6.82 12.70 19.17
N LEU A 117 7.28 11.96 18.15
CA LEU A 117 8.68 11.99 17.75
C LEU A 117 9.06 13.36 17.19
N PRO A 118 10.26 13.88 17.52
CA PRO A 118 10.72 15.14 16.95
C PRO A 118 10.92 14.99 15.43
N GLY A 119 10.56 16.04 14.69
CA GLY A 119 10.92 16.18 13.29
C GLY A 119 12.40 16.54 13.12
N LEU A 120 12.84 16.68 11.86
CA LEU A 120 14.19 17.14 11.57
C LEU A 120 14.48 18.52 12.20
N PRO A 121 15.63 18.68 12.89
CA PRO A 121 16.03 19.97 13.45
C PRO A 121 16.08 21.08 12.39
N ASP A 122 15.80 22.31 12.81
CA ASP A 122 15.74 23.50 11.94
C ASP A 122 16.98 23.66 11.05
N GLY A 123 18.17 23.46 11.60
CA GLY A 123 19.43 23.58 10.88
C GLY A 123 19.65 22.53 9.78
N GLU A 124 18.94 21.40 9.84
CA GLU A 124 19.08 20.30 8.89
C GLU A 124 17.97 20.30 7.81
N ARG A 125 16.84 20.96 8.08
CA ARG A 125 15.67 20.94 7.17
C ARG A 125 15.99 21.49 5.78
N ALA A 126 16.73 22.59 5.69
CA ALA A 126 17.06 23.20 4.40
C ALA A 126 17.97 22.31 3.56
N ALA A 127 19.00 21.72 4.17
CA ALA A 127 19.90 20.78 3.49
C ALA A 127 19.16 19.51 3.05
N HIS A 128 18.29 18.97 3.91
CA HIS A 128 17.48 17.80 3.58
C HIS A 128 16.49 18.08 2.44
N ALA A 129 15.82 19.23 2.44
CA ALA A 129 14.92 19.62 1.36
C ALA A 129 15.66 19.78 0.02
N ALA A 130 16.85 20.39 0.04
CA ALA A 130 17.69 20.50 -1.16
C ALA A 130 18.13 19.12 -1.68
N TYR A 131 18.48 18.21 -0.77
CA TYR A 131 18.79 16.82 -1.13
C TYR A 131 17.60 16.13 -1.78
N LEU A 132 16.41 16.17 -1.17
CA LEU A 132 15.20 15.57 -1.75
C LEU A 132 14.85 16.16 -3.12
N ALA A 133 15.03 17.47 -3.32
CA ALA A 133 14.80 18.12 -4.60
C ALA A 133 15.76 17.65 -5.72
N SER A 134 16.90 17.05 -5.36
CA SER A 134 17.84 16.46 -6.32
C SER A 134 17.47 15.04 -6.74
N ILE A 135 16.53 14.39 -6.04
CA ILE A 135 16.15 13.00 -6.30
C ILE A 135 15.17 12.94 -7.47
N VAL A 136 15.51 12.14 -8.48
CA VAL A 136 14.59 11.78 -9.56
C VAL A 136 13.79 10.55 -9.13
N SER A 137 12.46 10.70 -9.03
CA SER A 137 11.58 9.57 -8.73
C SER A 137 11.35 8.72 -9.97
N HIS A 138 11.48 7.41 -9.82
CA HIS A 138 11.07 6.40 -10.82
C HIS A 138 9.76 5.71 -10.45
N GLN A 139 9.03 6.24 -9.47
CA GLN A 139 7.71 5.75 -9.11
C GLN A 139 6.71 6.07 -10.22
N HIS A 140 5.85 5.10 -10.53
CA HIS A 140 4.69 5.30 -11.41
C HIS A 140 3.76 6.37 -10.82
N PRO A 141 3.25 7.32 -11.61
CA PRO A 141 2.34 8.33 -11.09
C PRO A 141 1.05 7.70 -10.56
N ASP A 142 0.41 8.36 -9.60
CA ASP A 142 -0.87 7.96 -8.99
C ASP A 142 -2.06 8.23 -9.94
N ARG A 143 -2.02 7.60 -11.12
CA ARG A 143 -3.08 7.56 -12.14
C ARG A 143 -2.71 6.52 -13.20
N ASP A 144 -3.69 6.05 -13.95
CA ASP A 144 -3.40 5.16 -15.07
C ASP A 144 -2.59 5.88 -16.17
N THR A 145 -1.76 5.13 -16.88
CA THR A 145 -0.97 5.61 -18.02
C THR A 145 -1.11 4.63 -19.16
N ASP A 146 -0.99 5.03 -20.42
CA ASP A 146 -1.07 4.06 -21.53
C ASP A 146 0.19 3.18 -21.62
N THR A 147 1.36 3.77 -21.38
CA THR A 147 2.67 3.10 -21.41
C THR A 147 3.45 3.38 -20.12
N TRP A 148 4.12 2.36 -19.57
CA TRP A 148 5.06 2.53 -18.45
C TRP A 148 6.04 1.33 -18.33
N PRO A 149 7.34 1.52 -18.02
CA PRO A 149 8.03 2.82 -17.91
C PRO A 149 7.96 3.62 -19.21
N PRO A 150 8.05 4.96 -19.18
CA PRO A 150 8.07 5.74 -20.42
C PRO A 150 9.26 5.27 -21.26
N VAL A 151 9.06 5.17 -22.58
CA VAL A 151 10.15 4.87 -23.51
C VAL A 151 11.17 6.00 -23.35
N SER A 152 12.39 5.63 -22.96
CA SER A 152 13.50 6.56 -22.71
C SER A 152 13.83 7.41 -23.92
#